data_AF-A0A318PZP0-F1
#
_entry.id   AF-A0A318PZP0-F1
#
_cell.length_a   1.000
_cell.length_b   1.000
_cell.length_c   1.000
_cell.angle_alpha   90.00
_cell.angle_beta   90.00
_cell.angle_gamma   90.00
#
_symmetry.space_group_name_H-M   'P 1'
#
loop_
_entity.id
_entity.type
_entity.pdbx_description
1 polymer ?
#
loop_
_entity_poly.entity_id
_entity_poly.type
_entity_poly.pdbx_seq_one_letter_code
_entity_poly.pdbx_strand_id
1 'polypeptide(L)'
;MTDERELDDGLAAFDQLGREMAETNRLLRAVRTDQATRNQQEHALSAEMKAALKQATGASQEAIQAAKTEIRSSLLWTGLTAFLIVLVAFGGGYFFGQRSGWDTGYADGYQKAWNQEAAASWANTPAGQRAYALDRRGSLDLLALCRGNGWTTERRKDGTVCFPNADAKGNISGWYLP
;
A
#
# COMPACT_ATOMS: atom_id res chain seq x y z
N MET A 1 115.05 4.81 14.85
CA MET A 1 114.79 3.35 14.77
C MET A 1 113.31 3.13 15.06
N THR A 2 112.45 3.72 14.24
CA THR A 2 110.99 3.77 14.45
C THR A 2 110.19 3.70 13.15
N ASP A 3 110.86 3.82 11.99
CA ASP A 3 110.24 3.92 10.67
C ASP A 3 109.83 2.54 10.09
N GLU A 4 110.61 1.49 10.37
CA GLU A 4 110.30 0.14 9.87
C GLU A 4 109.14 -0.57 10.58
N ARG A 5 108.79 -0.16 11.82
CA ARG A 5 107.65 -0.77 12.55
C ARG A 5 106.29 -0.24 12.08
N GLU A 6 106.18 1.03 11.73
CA GLU A 6 104.91 1.59 11.23
C GLU A 6 104.55 1.06 9.83
N LEU A 7 105.55 0.74 9.02
CA LEU A 7 105.32 0.20 7.67
C LEU A 7 104.79 -1.24 7.72
N ASP A 8 105.28 -2.06 8.67
CA ASP A 8 104.86 -3.45 8.86
C ASP A 8 103.45 -3.53 9.48
N ASP A 9 103.15 -2.64 10.44
CA ASP A 9 101.81 -2.51 11.04
C ASP A 9 100.76 -2.06 10.00
N GLY A 10 101.13 -1.16 9.09
CA GLY A 10 100.27 -0.73 7.98
C GLY A 10 99.96 -1.87 6.99
N LEU A 11 100.94 -2.71 6.68
CA LEU A 11 100.77 -3.84 5.77
C LEU A 11 99.83 -4.91 6.35
N ALA A 12 99.97 -5.21 7.65
CA ALA A 12 99.10 -6.14 8.37
C ALA A 12 97.64 -5.66 8.42
N ALA A 13 97.43 -4.35 8.59
CA ALA A 13 96.10 -3.75 8.58
C ALA A 13 95.42 -3.85 7.20
N PHE A 14 96.16 -3.64 6.09
CA PHE A 14 95.62 -3.81 4.74
C PHE A 14 95.25 -5.26 4.43
N ASP A 15 96.05 -6.22 4.87
CA ASP A 15 95.76 -7.65 4.66
C ASP A 15 94.52 -8.10 5.46
N GLN A 16 94.33 -7.53 6.66
CA GLN A 16 93.11 -7.74 7.46
C GLN A 16 91.86 -7.12 6.78
N LEU A 17 91.96 -5.90 6.27
CA LEU A 17 90.90 -5.26 5.49
C LEU A 17 90.55 -6.04 4.21
N GLY A 18 91.55 -6.63 3.54
CA GLY A 18 91.36 -7.48 2.37
C GLY A 18 90.54 -8.74 2.69
N ARG A 19 90.80 -9.37 3.84
CA ARG A 19 90.02 -10.52 4.33
C ARG A 19 88.59 -10.14 4.68
N GLU A 20 88.39 -9.06 5.42
CA GLU A 20 87.04 -8.61 5.80
C GLU A 20 86.20 -8.22 4.58
N MET A 21 86.79 -7.52 3.60
CA MET A 21 86.12 -7.20 2.33
C MET A 21 85.75 -8.44 1.52
N ALA A 22 86.59 -9.49 1.54
CA ALA A 22 86.27 -10.75 0.89
C ALA A 22 85.08 -11.46 1.56
N GLU A 23 84.99 -11.40 2.89
CA GLU A 23 83.85 -11.94 3.64
C GLU A 23 82.57 -11.12 3.43
N THR A 24 82.65 -9.78 3.44
CA THR A 24 81.47 -8.93 3.19
C THR A 24 80.92 -9.15 1.79
N ASN A 25 81.77 -9.30 0.79
CA ASN A 25 81.35 -9.56 -0.59
C ASN A 25 80.64 -10.93 -0.72
N ARG A 26 81.10 -11.95 0.04
CA ARG A 26 80.41 -13.25 0.10
C ARG A 26 79.04 -13.13 0.75
N LEU A 27 78.93 -12.42 1.88
CA LEU A 27 77.66 -12.20 2.57
C LEU A 27 76.68 -11.39 1.71
N LEU A 28 77.16 -10.33 1.06
CA LEU A 28 76.35 -9.52 0.13
C LEU A 28 75.79 -10.35 -1.03
N ARG A 29 76.59 -11.27 -1.57
CA ARG A 29 76.11 -12.19 -2.62
C ARG A 29 75.06 -13.15 -2.07
N ALA A 30 75.26 -13.72 -0.89
CA ALA A 30 74.31 -14.62 -0.25
C ALA A 30 72.97 -13.93 0.06
N VAL A 31 73.01 -12.71 0.60
CA VAL A 31 71.81 -11.91 0.87
C VAL A 31 71.11 -11.53 -0.43
N ARG A 32 71.86 -11.12 -1.47
CA ARG A 32 71.28 -10.79 -2.77
C ARG A 32 70.61 -12.00 -3.41
N THR A 33 71.18 -13.20 -3.28
CA THR A 33 70.57 -14.43 -3.79
C THR A 33 69.32 -14.81 -3.00
N ASP A 34 69.34 -14.71 -1.66
CA ASP A 34 68.17 -15.00 -0.82
C ASP A 34 67.00 -14.05 -1.13
N GLN A 35 67.31 -12.76 -1.29
CA GLN A 35 66.32 -11.74 -1.63
C GLN A 35 65.74 -11.94 -3.04
N ALA A 36 66.56 -12.37 -4.00
CA ALA A 36 66.09 -12.72 -5.34
C ALA A 36 65.13 -13.92 -5.32
N THR A 37 65.42 -14.95 -4.52
CA THR A 37 64.52 -16.11 -4.36
C THR A 37 63.22 -15.75 -3.66
N ARG A 38 63.24 -14.90 -2.62
CA ARG A 38 62.03 -14.42 -1.95
C ARG A 38 61.13 -13.63 -2.89
N ASN A 39 61.70 -12.72 -3.67
CA ASN A 39 60.95 -11.95 -4.66
C ASN A 39 60.31 -12.87 -5.71
N GLN A 40 61.02 -13.91 -6.18
CA GLN A 40 60.44 -14.89 -7.10
C GLN A 40 59.30 -15.68 -6.47
N GLN A 41 59.42 -16.09 -5.21
CA GLN A 41 58.36 -16.78 -4.49
C GLN A 41 57.12 -15.90 -4.30
N GLU A 42 57.28 -14.63 -3.93
CA GLU A 42 56.15 -13.69 -3.82
C GLU A 42 55.45 -13.46 -5.16
N HIS A 43 56.22 -13.37 -6.25
CA HIS A 43 55.65 -13.27 -7.60
C HIS A 43 54.89 -14.54 -8.00
N ALA A 44 55.43 -15.72 -7.71
CA ALA A 44 54.75 -16.99 -7.98
C ALA A 44 53.45 -17.12 -7.16
N LEU A 45 53.51 -16.84 -5.86
CA LEU A 45 52.36 -16.89 -4.96
C LEU A 45 51.28 -15.88 -5.39
N SER A 46 51.67 -14.66 -5.76
CA SER A 46 50.71 -13.65 -6.24
C SER A 46 50.09 -14.02 -7.59
N ALA A 47 50.82 -14.73 -8.46
CA ALA A 47 50.30 -15.23 -9.73
C ALA A 47 49.30 -16.36 -9.52
N GLU A 48 49.61 -17.32 -8.63
CA GLU A 48 48.70 -18.39 -8.24
C GLU A 48 47.43 -17.85 -7.56
N MET A 49 47.58 -16.90 -6.64
CA MET A 49 46.45 -16.28 -5.96
C MET A 49 45.56 -15.49 -6.94
N LYS A 50 46.15 -14.78 -7.91
CA LYS A 50 45.40 -14.14 -9.01
C LYS A 50 44.71 -15.14 -9.93
N ALA A 51 45.33 -16.29 -10.21
CA ALA A 51 44.73 -17.35 -11.01
C ALA A 51 43.53 -17.98 -10.29
N ALA A 52 43.68 -18.30 -9.00
CA ALA A 52 42.60 -18.79 -8.16
C ALA A 52 41.46 -17.77 -8.03
N LEU A 53 41.79 -16.48 -7.84
CA LEU A 53 40.80 -15.40 -7.79
C LEU A 53 40.03 -15.32 -9.11
N LYS A 54 40.73 -15.36 -10.26
CA LYS A 54 40.12 -15.34 -11.60
C LYS A 54 39.23 -16.55 -11.85
N GLN A 55 39.62 -17.73 -11.39
CA GLN A 55 38.82 -18.94 -11.57
C GLN A 55 37.55 -18.89 -10.70
N ALA A 56 37.66 -18.46 -9.44
CA ALA A 56 36.53 -18.29 -8.54
C ALA A 56 35.59 -17.15 -9.00
N THR A 57 36.14 -16.03 -9.47
CA THR A 57 35.35 -14.92 -10.01
C THR A 57 34.75 -15.24 -11.37
N GLY A 58 35.43 -15.98 -12.25
CA GLY A 58 34.89 -16.43 -13.53
C GLY A 58 33.67 -17.32 -13.37
N ALA A 59 33.76 -18.35 -12.53
CA ALA A 59 32.63 -19.22 -12.22
C ALA A 59 31.47 -18.46 -11.54
N SER A 60 31.78 -17.51 -10.67
CA SER A 60 30.77 -16.66 -10.01
C SER A 60 30.14 -15.67 -10.99
N GLN A 61 30.92 -15.10 -11.92
CA GLN A 61 30.42 -14.16 -12.91
C GLN A 61 29.53 -14.83 -13.96
N GLU A 62 29.87 -16.05 -14.40
CA GLU A 62 29.01 -16.83 -15.29
C GLU A 62 27.67 -17.17 -14.60
N ALA A 63 27.70 -17.59 -13.34
CA ALA A 63 26.49 -17.85 -12.57
C ALA A 63 25.64 -16.58 -12.35
N ILE A 64 26.27 -15.42 -12.08
CA ILE A 64 25.57 -14.15 -11.89
C ILE A 64 25.03 -13.61 -13.23
N GLN A 65 25.73 -13.81 -14.34
CA GLN A 65 25.24 -13.39 -15.67
C GLN A 65 24.06 -14.24 -16.12
N ALA A 66 24.11 -15.57 -15.95
CA ALA A 66 22.99 -16.46 -16.25
C ALA A 66 21.76 -16.12 -15.38
N ALA A 67 21.96 -15.88 -14.09
CA ALA A 67 20.88 -15.51 -13.17
C ALA A 67 20.27 -14.13 -13.49
N LYS A 68 21.06 -13.14 -13.93
CA LYS A 68 20.55 -11.81 -14.30
C LYS A 68 19.54 -11.85 -15.43
N THR A 69 19.73 -12.74 -16.40
CA THR A 69 18.82 -12.89 -17.55
C THR A 69 17.46 -13.45 -17.14
N GLU A 70 17.45 -14.47 -16.26
CA GLU A 70 16.19 -15.05 -15.78
C GLU A 70 15.45 -14.13 -14.79
N ILE A 71 16.19 -13.48 -13.89
CA ILE A 71 15.62 -12.59 -12.86
C ILE A 71 14.98 -11.34 -13.50
N ARG A 72 15.55 -10.80 -14.59
CA ARG A 72 14.93 -9.67 -15.31
C ARG A 72 13.58 -10.04 -15.92
N SER A 73 13.48 -11.23 -16.52
CA SER A 73 12.23 -11.69 -17.12
C SER A 73 11.17 -11.93 -16.04
N SER A 74 11.53 -12.57 -14.93
CA SER A 74 10.58 -12.86 -13.84
C SER A 74 10.10 -11.60 -13.10
N LEU A 75 10.98 -10.60 -12.92
CA LEU A 75 10.60 -9.31 -12.34
C LEU A 75 9.65 -8.50 -13.23
N LEU A 76 9.82 -8.56 -14.55
CA LEU A 76 8.93 -7.89 -15.50
C LEU A 76 7.52 -8.51 -15.46
N TRP A 77 7.43 -9.84 -15.45
CA TRP A 77 6.15 -10.54 -15.39
C TRP A 77 5.44 -10.39 -14.04
N THR A 78 6.17 -10.39 -12.92
CA THR A 78 5.59 -10.14 -11.59
C THR A 78 5.15 -8.69 -11.43
N GLY A 79 5.91 -7.72 -11.94
CA GLY A 79 5.49 -6.32 -11.98
C GLY A 79 4.23 -6.08 -12.83
N LEU A 80 4.16 -6.70 -14.00
CA LEU A 80 3.01 -6.56 -14.91
C LEU A 80 1.72 -7.16 -14.31
N THR A 81 1.82 -8.34 -13.70
CA THR A 81 0.68 -9.01 -13.07
C THR A 81 0.17 -8.25 -11.85
N ALA A 82 1.06 -7.74 -11.00
CA ALA A 82 0.68 -6.88 -9.88
C ALA A 82 -0.03 -5.60 -10.35
N PHE A 83 0.47 -4.96 -11.41
CA PHE A 83 -0.14 -3.76 -11.98
C PHE A 83 -1.54 -4.04 -12.58
N LEU A 84 -1.71 -5.16 -13.29
CA LEU A 84 -3.01 -5.57 -13.84
C LEU A 84 -4.05 -5.82 -12.73
N ILE A 85 -3.66 -6.45 -11.63
CA ILE A 85 -4.58 -6.67 -10.49
C ILE A 85 -5.07 -5.33 -9.91
N VAL A 86 -4.18 -4.35 -9.74
CA VAL A 86 -4.55 -3.02 -9.26
C VAL A 86 -5.50 -2.33 -10.23
N LEU A 87 -5.23 -2.39 -11.54
CA LEU A 87 -6.12 -1.81 -12.56
C LEU A 87 -7.50 -2.46 -12.59
N VAL A 88 -7.58 -3.79 -12.46
CA VAL A 88 -8.86 -4.51 -12.42
C VAL A 88 -9.63 -4.18 -11.15
N ALA A 89 -8.96 -4.07 -10.00
CA ALA A 89 -9.61 -3.67 -8.75
C ALA A 89 -10.16 -2.24 -8.82
N PHE A 90 -9.38 -1.29 -9.33
CA PHE A 90 -9.80 0.10 -9.46
C PHE A 90 -10.87 0.30 -10.54
N GLY A 91 -10.64 -0.25 -11.73
CA GLY A 91 -11.55 -0.14 -12.87
C GLY A 91 -12.85 -0.92 -12.67
N GLY A 92 -12.75 -2.13 -12.13
CA GLY A 92 -13.91 -2.95 -11.76
C GLY A 92 -14.71 -2.31 -10.64
N GLY A 93 -14.06 -1.89 -9.54
CA GLY A 93 -14.73 -1.21 -8.43
C GLY A 93 -15.44 0.07 -8.87
N TYR A 94 -14.80 0.87 -9.71
CA TYR A 94 -15.40 2.08 -10.27
C TYR A 94 -16.58 1.77 -11.20
N PHE A 95 -16.43 0.83 -12.14
CA PHE A 95 -17.48 0.52 -13.12
C PHE A 95 -18.71 -0.13 -12.46
N PHE A 96 -18.52 -1.11 -11.58
CA PHE A 96 -19.61 -1.78 -10.87
C PHE A 96 -20.25 -0.85 -9.83
N GLY A 97 -19.44 -0.08 -9.09
CA GLY A 97 -19.92 0.88 -8.09
C GLY A 97 -20.71 2.03 -8.70
N GLN A 98 -20.21 2.62 -9.78
CA GLN A 98 -20.89 3.71 -10.50
C GLN A 98 -22.23 3.23 -11.06
N ARG A 99 -22.29 2.05 -11.67
CA ARG A 99 -23.52 1.55 -12.31
C ARG A 99 -24.59 1.17 -11.28
N SER A 100 -24.22 0.44 -10.24
CA SER A 100 -25.14 0.09 -9.15
C SER A 100 -25.58 1.31 -8.35
N GLY A 101 -24.67 2.25 -8.10
CA GLY A 101 -24.95 3.48 -7.36
C GLY A 101 -25.85 4.43 -8.15
N TRP A 102 -25.65 4.54 -9.47
CA TRP A 102 -26.46 5.40 -10.33
C TRP A 102 -27.88 4.86 -10.49
N ASP A 103 -28.05 3.56 -10.77
CA ASP A 103 -29.39 2.98 -10.94
C ASP A 103 -30.21 3.04 -9.64
N THR A 104 -29.58 2.74 -8.50
CA THR A 104 -30.24 2.78 -7.19
C THR A 104 -30.55 4.23 -6.76
N GLY A 105 -29.59 5.14 -6.91
CA GLY A 105 -29.75 6.54 -6.54
C GLY A 105 -30.75 7.29 -7.42
N TYR A 106 -30.78 6.98 -8.72
CA TYR A 106 -31.73 7.58 -9.65
C TYR A 106 -33.15 7.10 -9.40
N ALA A 107 -33.37 5.79 -9.23
CA ALA A 107 -34.71 5.26 -8.97
C ALA A 107 -35.28 5.74 -7.62
N ASP A 108 -34.51 5.67 -6.54
CA ASP A 108 -34.97 6.12 -5.21
C ASP A 108 -35.17 7.64 -5.16
N GLY A 109 -34.25 8.41 -5.76
CA GLY A 109 -34.37 9.86 -5.88
C GLY A 109 -35.59 10.29 -6.70
N TYR A 110 -35.82 9.64 -7.84
CA TYR A 110 -36.96 9.94 -8.72
C TYR A 110 -38.28 9.57 -8.05
N GLN A 111 -38.36 8.42 -7.38
CA GLN A 111 -39.56 8.01 -6.66
C GLN A 111 -39.88 8.97 -5.50
N LYS A 112 -38.86 9.42 -4.75
CA LYS A 112 -39.04 10.40 -3.67
C LYS A 112 -39.50 11.75 -4.21
N ALA A 113 -38.87 12.26 -5.26
CA ALA A 113 -39.27 13.53 -5.89
C ALA A 113 -40.69 13.45 -6.45
N TRP A 114 -41.02 12.36 -7.15
CA TRP A 114 -42.35 12.12 -7.71
C TRP A 114 -43.42 12.03 -6.61
N ASN A 115 -43.14 11.31 -5.51
CA ASN A 115 -44.07 11.21 -4.40
C ASN A 115 -44.32 12.58 -3.73
N GLN A 116 -43.27 13.42 -3.62
CA GLN A 116 -43.41 14.78 -3.09
C GLN A 116 -44.22 15.68 -4.03
N GLU A 117 -43.97 15.62 -5.34
CA GLU A 117 -44.71 16.38 -6.33
C GLU A 117 -46.18 15.92 -6.43
N ALA A 118 -46.42 14.61 -6.37
CA ALA A 118 -47.76 14.03 -6.31
C ALA A 118 -48.51 14.45 -5.03
N ALA A 119 -47.83 14.46 -3.88
CA ALA A 119 -48.42 14.92 -2.63
C ALA A 119 -48.75 16.42 -2.65
N ALA A 120 -47.83 17.24 -3.17
CA ALA A 120 -48.01 18.69 -3.30
C ALA A 120 -49.12 19.04 -4.30
N SER A 121 -49.14 18.37 -5.46
CA SER A 121 -50.19 18.56 -6.46
C SER A 121 -51.56 18.09 -5.94
N TRP A 122 -51.63 16.98 -5.21
CA TRP A 122 -52.85 16.53 -4.55
C TRP A 122 -53.35 17.53 -3.51
N ALA A 123 -52.46 18.06 -2.67
CA ALA A 123 -52.81 19.06 -1.66
C ALA A 123 -53.42 20.33 -2.28
N ASN A 124 -52.99 20.70 -3.50
CA ASN A 124 -53.52 21.84 -4.24
C ASN A 124 -54.88 21.57 -4.92
N THR A 125 -55.33 20.32 -5.02
CA THR A 125 -56.67 20.01 -5.56
C THR A 125 -57.78 20.54 -4.66
N PRO A 126 -59.02 20.74 -5.16
CA PRO A 126 -60.15 21.13 -4.32
C PRO A 126 -60.42 20.15 -3.17
N ALA A 127 -60.13 18.86 -3.35
CA ALA A 127 -60.25 17.86 -2.28
C ALA A 127 -59.16 18.03 -1.20
N GLY A 128 -57.92 18.26 -1.61
CA GLY A 128 -56.80 18.57 -0.70
C GLY A 128 -57.04 19.85 0.10
N GLN A 129 -57.51 20.91 -0.56
CA GLN A 129 -57.87 22.16 0.11
C GLN A 129 -59.00 21.99 1.14
N ARG A 130 -60.02 21.17 0.83
CA ARG A 130 -61.08 20.83 1.81
C ARG A 130 -60.52 20.02 2.98
N ALA A 131 -59.66 19.04 2.72
CA ALA A 131 -59.01 18.26 3.78
C ALA A 131 -58.17 19.17 4.70
N TYR A 132 -57.39 20.09 4.13
CA TYR A 132 -56.62 21.09 4.88
C TYR A 132 -57.51 22.03 5.69
N ALA A 133 -58.62 22.51 5.12
CA ALA A 133 -59.57 23.36 5.84
C ALA A 133 -60.25 22.60 7.00
N LEU A 134 -60.53 21.30 6.83
CA LEU A 134 -61.07 20.42 7.86
C LEU A 134 -60.05 20.16 8.99
N ASP A 135 -58.78 20.01 8.62
CA ASP A 135 -57.65 19.86 9.55
C ASP A 135 -57.47 21.10 10.44
N ARG A 136 -57.51 22.31 9.85
CA ARG A 136 -57.45 23.56 10.62
C ARG A 136 -58.55 23.73 11.67
N ARG A 137 -59.70 23.07 11.47
CA ARG A 137 -60.82 23.06 12.42
C ARG A 137 -60.77 21.88 13.40
N GLY A 138 -59.68 21.09 13.40
CA GLY A 138 -59.51 19.89 14.23
C GLY A 138 -60.46 18.74 13.89
N SER A 139 -61.22 18.87 12.80
CA SER A 139 -62.27 17.92 12.42
C SER A 139 -61.71 16.73 11.62
N LEU A 140 -60.56 16.90 10.96
CA LEU A 140 -59.89 15.82 10.23
C LEU A 140 -59.33 14.76 11.19
N ASP A 141 -58.63 15.17 12.24
CA ASP A 141 -58.14 14.27 13.29
C ASP A 141 -59.28 13.55 14.02
N LEU A 142 -60.40 14.25 14.26
CA LEU A 142 -61.58 13.67 14.88
C LEU A 142 -62.14 12.50 14.05
N LEU A 143 -62.17 12.65 12.72
CA LEU A 143 -62.61 11.63 11.77
C LEU A 143 -61.57 10.52 11.57
N ALA A 144 -60.31 10.88 11.34
CA ALA A 144 -59.24 9.95 11.02
C ALA A 144 -58.86 9.05 12.21
N LEU A 145 -58.96 9.58 13.44
CA LEU A 145 -58.57 8.89 14.66
C LEU A 145 -59.77 8.45 15.51
N CYS A 146 -61.01 8.72 15.07
CA CYS A 146 -62.24 8.40 15.80
C CYS A 146 -62.25 8.97 17.24
N ARG A 147 -61.82 10.22 17.41
CA ARG A 147 -61.62 10.87 18.74
C ARG A 147 -62.79 11.74 19.21
N GLY A 148 -63.94 11.68 18.54
CA GLY A 148 -65.13 12.43 18.93
C GLY A 148 -65.80 11.89 20.20
N ASN A 149 -66.35 12.78 21.02
CA ASN A 149 -67.11 12.36 22.21
C ASN A 149 -68.36 11.57 21.76
N GLY A 150 -68.55 10.36 22.28
CA GLY A 150 -69.61 9.44 21.82
C GLY A 150 -69.28 8.68 20.54
N TRP A 151 -68.06 8.72 20.02
CA TRP A 151 -67.67 7.94 18.85
C TRP A 151 -67.15 6.57 19.27
N THR A 152 -67.57 5.51 18.58
CA THR A 152 -67.13 4.13 18.88
C THR A 152 -66.61 3.45 17.64
N THR A 153 -65.56 2.66 17.80
CA THR A 153 -65.01 1.83 16.73
C THR A 153 -65.60 0.44 16.79
N GLU A 154 -66.19 -0.01 15.70
CA GLU A 154 -66.66 -1.38 15.53
C GLU A 154 -65.86 -2.07 14.43
N ARG A 155 -65.38 -3.28 14.72
CA ARG A 155 -64.69 -4.10 13.72
C ARG A 155 -65.70 -4.86 12.89
N ARG A 156 -65.81 -4.54 11.60
CA ARG A 156 -66.58 -5.28 10.61
C ARG A 156 -65.65 -6.21 9.83
N LYS A 157 -66.23 -7.12 9.04
CA LYS A 157 -65.48 -8.09 8.22
C LYS A 157 -64.46 -7.42 7.29
N ASP A 158 -64.73 -6.19 6.84
CA ASP A 158 -63.92 -5.47 5.84
C ASP A 158 -63.07 -4.33 6.43
N GLY A 159 -63.08 -4.13 7.76
CA GLY A 159 -62.28 -3.08 8.41
C GLY A 159 -62.86 -2.56 9.73
N THR A 160 -62.11 -1.66 10.39
CA THR A 160 -62.59 -0.93 11.57
C THR A 160 -63.37 0.30 11.10
N VAL A 161 -64.64 0.40 11.48
CA VAL A 161 -65.51 1.54 11.16
C VAL A 161 -65.77 2.34 12.43
N CYS A 162 -65.78 3.66 12.32
CA CYS A 162 -66.11 4.54 13.42
C CYS A 162 -67.56 5.05 13.26
N PHE A 163 -68.39 4.83 14.28
CA PHE A 163 -69.77 5.29 14.32
C PHE A 163 -69.97 6.35 15.40
N PRO A 164 -70.61 7.49 15.06
CA PRO A 164 -71.04 8.45 16.07
C PRO A 164 -72.27 7.90 16.79
N ASN A 165 -72.15 7.67 18.10
CA ASN A 165 -73.28 7.37 18.98
C ASN A 165 -73.75 8.64 19.68
N ALA A 166 -75.05 8.66 19.99
CA ALA A 166 -75.63 9.71 20.82
C ALA A 166 -75.07 9.60 22.26
N ASP A 167 -74.79 10.73 22.87
CA ASP A 167 -74.42 10.82 24.29
C ASP A 167 -75.60 10.40 25.19
N ALA A 168 -75.37 10.30 26.50
CA ALA A 168 -76.41 9.95 27.48
C ALA A 168 -77.60 10.94 27.53
N LYS A 169 -77.50 12.09 26.85
CA LYS A 169 -78.54 13.12 26.71
C LYS A 169 -79.18 13.12 25.32
N GLY A 170 -78.83 12.18 24.44
CA GLY A 170 -79.35 12.07 23.08
C GLY A 170 -78.67 12.97 22.04
N ASN A 171 -77.56 13.65 22.38
CA ASN A 171 -76.84 14.51 21.44
C ASN A 171 -75.77 13.74 20.68
N ILE A 172 -75.73 13.91 19.36
CA ILE A 172 -74.69 13.33 18.51
C ILE A 172 -73.59 14.39 18.30
N SER A 173 -72.35 14.07 18.66
CA SER A 173 -71.21 14.96 18.42
C SER A 173 -70.88 15.00 16.93
N GLY A 174 -71.24 16.12 16.29
CA GLY A 174 -70.87 16.41 14.90
C GLY A 174 -69.44 16.95 14.76
N TRP A 175 -69.04 17.20 13.52
CA TRP A 175 -67.78 17.86 13.19
C TRP A 175 -68.04 19.18 12.46
N TYR A 176 -67.05 20.06 12.43
CA TYR A 176 -67.16 21.31 11.72
C TYR A 176 -66.84 21.10 10.24
N LEU A 177 -67.76 21.51 9.37
CA LEU A 177 -67.52 21.59 7.94
C LEU A 177 -66.53 22.74 7.63
N PRO A 178 -65.69 22.59 6.58
CA PRO A 178 -64.75 23.63 6.17
C PRO A 178 -65.43 24.92 5.72
#